data_AF-A0AAV2WPC0-F1
#
_entry.id   AF-A0AAV2WPC0-F1
#
_cell.length_a   1.000
_cell.length_b   1.000
_cell.length_c   1.000
_cell.angle_alpha   90.00
_cell.angle_beta   90.00
_cell.angle_gamma   90.00
#
_symmetry.space_group_name_H-M   'P 1'
#
loop_
_entity.id
_entity.type
_entity.pdbx_description
1 polymer ?
#
loop_
_entity_poly.entity_id
_entity_poly.type
_entity_poly.pdbx_seq_one_letter_code
_entity_poly.pdbx_strand_id
1 'polypeptide(L)'
;MPTPPIVPGLREATDRRAPKTLTIERPAARYGRQKLSRNGRRGLVIGLFLLIVAVGVGIAIIAFQRFGTADAKGELSGYRLIDDQTVAVTITVTRADPSVPAVCIVRARSIDGAETGRREILVPPSTADSVVIDAEVKSTKPPVVGDIYGCGIDVPGYLVAP
;
A
#
# COMPACT_ATOMS: atom_id res chain seq x y z
N MET A 1 34.50 107.29 5.48
CA MET A 1 35.30 106.04 5.37
C MET A 1 36.00 105.85 6.72
N PRO A 2 36.05 104.66 7.35
CA PRO A 2 35.85 103.30 6.83
C PRO A 2 34.83 102.41 7.59
N THR A 3 34.69 101.20 7.05
CA THR A 3 33.77 100.05 7.21
C THR A 3 34.05 99.09 8.41
N PRO A 4 33.18 98.06 8.67
CA PRO A 4 32.90 97.39 9.97
C PRO A 4 33.67 96.07 10.20
N PRO A 5 33.35 95.28 11.26
CA PRO A 5 32.74 93.95 11.01
C PRO A 5 31.73 93.46 12.10
N ILE A 6 30.61 92.80 11.72
CA ILE A 6 30.32 91.33 11.67
C ILE A 6 29.78 90.72 13.00
N VAL A 7 28.44 90.50 12.98
CA VAL A 7 27.53 89.41 13.48
C VAL A 7 28.08 88.30 14.42
N PRO A 8 27.29 87.62 15.29
CA PRO A 8 26.12 86.78 14.95
C PRO A 8 24.95 86.90 15.97
N GLY A 9 23.71 86.45 15.79
CA GLY A 9 23.15 85.39 14.97
C GLY A 9 22.07 84.69 15.81
N LEU A 10 20.81 85.01 15.52
CA LEU A 10 19.60 84.36 16.03
C LEU A 10 19.63 82.85 15.70
N ARG A 11 19.32 81.96 16.65
CA ARG A 11 18.87 80.58 16.32
C ARG A 11 17.77 80.08 17.25
N GLU A 12 16.62 79.89 16.64
CA GLU A 12 15.43 79.19 17.13
C GLU A 12 15.76 77.82 17.72
N ALA A 13 15.16 77.55 18.89
CA ALA A 13 15.11 76.23 19.49
C ALA A 13 14.12 75.36 18.72
N THR A 14 14.60 74.59 17.74
CA THR A 14 13.82 73.54 17.09
C THR A 14 13.73 72.32 18.02
N ASP A 15 12.55 72.12 18.61
CA ASP A 15 12.15 70.90 19.32
C ASP A 15 12.24 69.70 18.36
N ARG A 16 13.28 68.87 18.52
CA ARG A 16 13.46 67.63 17.74
C ARG A 16 12.60 66.52 18.36
N ARG A 17 11.30 66.49 18.04
CA ARG A 17 10.48 65.30 18.28
C ARG A 17 10.83 64.21 17.26
N ALA A 18 11.37 63.09 17.75
CA ALA A 18 11.69 61.91 16.96
C ALA A 18 10.45 61.37 16.21
N PRO A 19 10.60 60.82 15.00
CA PRO A 19 9.48 60.26 14.25
C PRO A 19 8.95 59.03 14.98
N LYS A 20 7.76 59.14 15.56
CA LYS A 20 7.02 58.00 16.11
C LYS A 20 6.61 57.13 14.92
N THR A 21 7.23 55.96 14.77
CA THR A 21 6.86 54.97 13.76
C THR A 21 5.39 54.59 13.96
N LEU A 22 4.51 55.12 13.11
CA LEU A 22 3.10 54.77 13.12
C LEU A 22 2.93 53.45 12.39
N THR A 23 2.90 52.36 13.14
CA THR A 23 2.43 51.08 12.61
C THR A 23 0.94 51.23 12.32
N ILE A 24 0.57 51.40 11.04
CA ILE A 24 -0.83 51.43 10.62
C ILE A 24 -1.36 49.99 10.74
N GLU A 25 -2.03 49.69 11.85
CA GLU A 25 -2.78 48.45 12.02
C GLU A 25 -4.01 48.48 11.09
N ARG A 26 -3.97 47.70 10.01
CA ARG A 26 -5.03 47.69 8.99
C ARG A 26 -6.27 46.96 9.53
N PRO A 27 -7.49 47.55 9.49
CA PRO A 27 -8.70 46.88 9.97
C PRO A 27 -9.00 45.59 9.18
N ALA A 28 -8.76 44.44 9.80
CA ALA A 28 -8.93 43.12 9.17
C ALA A 28 -10.40 42.81 8.78
N ALA A 29 -11.36 43.51 9.39
CA ALA A 29 -12.79 43.30 9.13
C ALA A 29 -13.25 43.76 7.73
N ARG A 30 -12.51 44.64 7.04
CA ARG A 30 -12.82 45.09 5.67
C ARG A 30 -11.90 44.53 4.58
N TYR A 31 -10.74 44.01 4.95
CA TYR A 31 -9.76 43.50 4.00
C TYR A 31 -9.55 42.02 4.25
N GLY A 32 -10.03 41.19 3.33
CA GLY A 32 -10.01 39.73 3.45
C GLY A 32 -8.63 39.17 3.79
N ARG A 33 -8.64 38.00 4.45
CA ARG A 33 -7.47 37.29 5.00
C ARG A 33 -6.28 37.32 4.04
N GLN A 34 -5.12 37.72 4.54
CA GLN A 34 -3.87 37.78 3.77
C GLN A 34 -3.61 36.42 3.12
N LYS A 35 -3.61 36.34 1.78
CA LYS A 35 -3.31 35.09 1.07
C LYS A 35 -1.90 34.66 1.45
N LEU A 36 -1.68 33.36 1.68
CA LEU A 36 -0.32 32.82 1.90
C LEU A 36 0.61 33.36 0.82
N SER A 37 1.79 33.85 1.24
CA SER A 37 2.85 34.26 0.33
C SER A 37 3.12 33.16 -0.70
N ARG A 38 3.52 33.53 -1.93
CA ARG A 38 3.79 32.59 -3.02
C ARG A 38 4.73 31.45 -2.58
N ASN A 39 5.69 31.75 -1.69
CA ASN A 39 6.61 30.77 -1.11
C ASN A 39 5.93 29.84 -0.09
N GLY A 40 5.02 30.35 0.74
CA GLY A 40 4.23 29.53 1.69
C GLY A 40 3.27 28.59 0.98
N ARG A 41 2.63 29.05 -0.12
CA ARG A 41 1.79 28.18 -0.95
C ARG A 41 2.60 27.09 -1.65
N ARG A 42 3.79 27.42 -2.18
CA ARG A 42 4.70 26.43 -2.79
C ARG A 42 5.16 25.38 -1.78
N GLY A 43 5.56 25.80 -0.58
CA GLY A 43 5.95 24.87 0.49
C GLY A 43 4.81 23.93 0.89
N LEU A 44 3.59 24.45 1.03
CA LEU A 44 2.40 23.64 1.32
C LEU A 44 2.12 22.61 0.22
N VAL A 45 2.18 23.01 -1.06
CA VAL A 45 1.95 22.10 -2.19
C VAL A 45 3.03 21.02 -2.25
N ILE A 46 4.29 21.38 -2.07
CA ILE A 46 5.40 20.41 -2.05
C ILE A 46 5.24 19.45 -0.88
N GLY A 47 4.94 19.96 0.32
CA GLY A 47 4.72 19.12 1.51
C GLY A 47 3.55 18.16 1.33
N LEU A 48 2.43 18.63 0.79
CA LEU A 48 1.27 17.79 0.50
C LEU A 48 1.59 16.74 -0.57
N PHE A 49 2.31 17.11 -1.62
CA PHE A 49 2.73 16.18 -2.67
C PHE A 49 3.63 15.08 -2.11
N LEU A 50 4.66 15.44 -1.33
CA LEU A 50 5.54 14.47 -0.70
C LEU A 50 4.79 13.54 0.26
N LEU A 51 3.82 14.06 1.03
CA LEU A 51 2.98 13.26 1.89
C LEU A 51 2.16 12.24 1.08
N ILE A 52 1.50 12.68 0.00
CA ILE A 52 0.71 11.79 -0.86
C ILE A 52 1.59 10.71 -1.47
N VAL A 53 2.78 11.06 -1.99
CA VAL A 53 3.72 10.10 -2.56
C VAL A 53 4.17 9.11 -1.49
N ALA A 54 4.54 9.57 -0.29
CA ALA A 54 4.98 8.68 0.79
C ALA A 54 3.87 7.70 1.21
N VAL A 55 2.63 8.18 1.36
CA VAL A 55 1.47 7.33 1.66
C VAL A 55 1.23 6.33 0.52
N GLY A 56 1.26 6.79 -0.74
CA GLY A 56 1.08 5.93 -1.91
C GLY A 56 2.13 4.83 -2.00
N VAL A 57 3.41 5.14 -1.76
CA VAL A 57 4.50 4.16 -1.70
C VAL A 57 4.27 3.18 -0.55
N GLY A 58 3.87 3.65 0.62
CA GLY A 58 3.55 2.78 1.75
C GLY A 58 2.44 1.78 1.41
N ILE A 59 1.35 2.23 0.78
CA ILE A 59 0.27 1.38 0.30
C ILE A 59 0.78 0.38 -0.74
N ALA A 60 1.60 0.84 -1.70
CA ALA A 60 2.15 -0.02 -2.74
C ALA A 60 3.03 -1.15 -2.17
N ILE A 61 3.86 -0.86 -1.17
CA ILE A 61 4.70 -1.87 -0.50
C ILE A 61 3.82 -2.91 0.21
N ILE A 62 2.82 -2.47 0.97
CA ILE A 62 1.90 -3.38 1.68
C ILE A 62 1.15 -4.24 0.68
N ALA A 63 0.63 -3.65 -0.40
CA ALA A 63 -0.06 -4.38 -1.46
C ALA A 63 0.89 -5.39 -2.13
N PHE A 64 2.13 -5.01 -2.44
CA PHE A 64 3.10 -5.91 -3.07
C PHE A 64 3.46 -7.09 -2.16
N GLN A 65 3.62 -6.87 -0.85
CA GLN A 65 3.85 -7.96 0.09
C GLN A 65 2.66 -8.92 0.22
N ARG A 66 1.44 -8.43 -0.01
CA ARG A 66 0.21 -9.23 0.07
C ARG A 66 -0.15 -9.94 -1.24
N PHE A 67 0.24 -9.37 -2.38
CA PHE A 67 -0.25 -9.79 -3.71
C PHE A 67 0.84 -10.02 -4.76
N GLY A 68 2.07 -9.53 -4.54
CA GLY A 68 3.09 -9.35 -5.58
C GLY A 68 3.84 -10.62 -5.98
N THR A 69 4.13 -11.51 -5.03
CA THR A 69 4.83 -12.78 -5.32
C THR A 69 4.43 -13.83 -4.29
N ALA A 70 3.71 -14.87 -4.73
CA ALA A 70 3.55 -16.07 -3.93
C ALA A 70 4.79 -16.95 -4.14
N ASP A 71 5.50 -17.30 -3.06
CA ASP A 71 6.70 -18.16 -3.10
C ASP A 71 6.38 -19.58 -3.62
N ALA A 72 5.09 -19.94 -3.60
CA ALA A 72 4.53 -21.13 -4.23
C ALA A 72 3.33 -20.75 -5.11
N LYS A 73 3.37 -21.15 -6.38
CA LYS A 73 2.28 -21.00 -7.35
C LYS A 73 1.68 -22.37 -7.63
N GLY A 74 0.36 -22.49 -7.51
CA GLY A 74 -0.37 -23.69 -7.92
C GLY A 74 -1.24 -23.39 -9.13
N GLU A 75 -1.19 -24.26 -10.13
CA GLU A 75 -2.00 -24.20 -11.35
C GLU A 75 -2.84 -25.47 -11.46
N LEU A 76 -4.09 -25.32 -11.90
CA LEU A 76 -4.97 -26.47 -12.17
C LEU A 76 -4.54 -27.12 -13.49
N SER A 77 -4.06 -28.35 -13.42
CA SER A 77 -3.75 -29.16 -14.61
C SER A 77 -5.02 -29.82 -15.15
N GLY A 78 -5.93 -30.23 -14.26
CA GLY A 78 -7.22 -30.82 -14.62
C GLY A 78 -7.99 -31.33 -13.41
N TYR A 79 -9.23 -31.76 -13.63
CA TYR A 79 -10.03 -32.44 -12.61
C TYR A 79 -10.92 -33.52 -13.24
N ARG A 80 -11.34 -34.48 -12.41
CA ARG A 80 -12.23 -35.59 -12.79
C ARG A 80 -13.26 -35.81 -11.71
N LEU A 81 -14.54 -35.83 -12.09
CA LEU A 81 -15.62 -36.23 -11.19
C LEU A 81 -15.56 -37.75 -11.02
N ILE A 82 -15.38 -38.20 -9.78
CA ILE A 82 -15.26 -39.63 -9.45
C ILE A 82 -16.65 -40.19 -9.12
N ASP A 83 -17.39 -39.48 -8.28
CA ASP A 83 -18.76 -39.81 -7.87
C ASP A 83 -19.51 -38.55 -7.41
N ASP A 84 -20.77 -38.70 -6.97
CA ASP A 84 -21.64 -37.61 -6.54
C ASP A 84 -21.15 -36.86 -5.28
N GLN A 85 -20.05 -37.28 -4.66
CA GLN A 85 -19.48 -36.64 -3.47
C GLN A 85 -17.95 -36.51 -3.56
N THR A 86 -17.33 -36.76 -4.73
CA THR A 86 -15.87 -36.83 -4.85
C THR A 86 -15.38 -36.30 -6.20
N VAL A 87 -14.41 -35.39 -6.14
CA VAL A 87 -13.67 -34.92 -7.32
C VAL A 87 -12.18 -35.15 -7.10
N ALA A 88 -11.50 -35.68 -8.12
CA ALA A 88 -10.05 -35.73 -8.18
C ALA A 88 -9.54 -34.48 -8.90
N VAL A 89 -8.56 -33.80 -8.31
CA VAL A 89 -7.96 -32.57 -8.81
C VAL A 89 -6.47 -32.81 -9.01
N THR A 90 -5.99 -32.53 -10.21
CA THR A 90 -4.57 -32.59 -10.58
C THR A 90 -4.05 -31.17 -10.64
N ILE A 91 -3.04 -30.87 -9.83
CA ILE A 91 -2.42 -29.55 -9.76
C ILE A 91 -0.92 -29.63 -10.09
N THR A 92 -0.42 -28.61 -10.78
CA THR A 92 1.01 -28.36 -10.93
C THR A 92 1.42 -27.29 -9.94
N VAL A 93 2.39 -27.58 -9.09
CA VAL A 93 2.89 -26.67 -8.07
C VAL A 93 4.31 -26.27 -8.41
N THR A 94 4.51 -24.98 -8.67
CA THR A 94 5.80 -24.36 -8.95
C THR A 94 6.25 -23.54 -7.74
N ARG A 95 7.49 -23.72 -7.29
CA ARG A 95 8.06 -23.02 -6.13
C ARG A 95 9.32 -22.26 -6.51
N ALA A 96 9.56 -21.13 -5.85
CA ALA A 96 10.83 -20.39 -6.00
C ALA A 96 12.01 -21.15 -5.38
N ASP A 97 11.78 -21.79 -4.24
CA ASP A 97 12.72 -22.72 -3.61
C ASP A 97 12.04 -24.09 -3.44
N PRO A 98 12.43 -25.11 -4.25
CA PRO A 98 11.79 -26.42 -4.19
C PRO A 98 12.11 -27.20 -2.91
N SER A 99 13.14 -26.79 -2.14
CA SER A 99 13.47 -27.41 -0.85
C SER A 99 12.52 -27.02 0.28
N VAL A 100 11.72 -25.97 0.09
CA VAL A 100 10.73 -25.51 1.07
C VAL A 100 9.40 -26.25 0.84
N PRO A 101 8.79 -26.84 1.88
CA PRO A 101 7.47 -27.45 1.75
C PRO A 101 6.41 -26.38 1.49
N ALA A 102 5.35 -26.75 0.76
CA ALA A 102 4.22 -25.87 0.50
C ALA A 102 2.90 -26.53 0.89
N VAL A 103 1.90 -25.72 1.15
CA VAL A 103 0.51 -26.14 1.33
C VAL A 103 -0.31 -25.58 0.18
N CYS A 104 -1.09 -26.46 -0.46
CA CYS A 104 -2.04 -26.07 -1.50
C CYS A 104 -3.46 -26.40 -1.06
N ILE A 105 -4.39 -25.50 -1.35
CA ILE A 105 -5.81 -25.67 -1.00
C ILE A 105 -6.57 -25.98 -2.28
N VAL A 106 -7.14 -27.17 -2.35
CA VAL A 106 -8.02 -27.60 -3.44
C VAL A 106 -9.46 -27.64 -2.96
N ARG A 107 -10.40 -27.44 -3.88
CA ARG A 107 -11.82 -27.34 -3.56
C ARG A 107 -12.68 -28.11 -4.54
N ALA A 108 -13.86 -28.46 -4.07
CA ALA A 108 -14.96 -28.97 -4.86
C ALA A 108 -16.09 -27.93 -4.86
N ARG A 109 -16.73 -27.72 -6.02
CA ARG A 109 -17.84 -26.79 -6.18
C ARG A 109 -19.05 -27.47 -6.81
N SER A 110 -20.24 -27.17 -6.28
CA SER A 110 -21.51 -27.61 -6.85
C SER A 110 -21.97 -26.71 -8.00
N ILE A 111 -23.06 -27.12 -8.67
CA ILE A 111 -23.61 -26.44 -9.85
C ILE A 111 -24.07 -24.99 -9.59
N ASP A 112 -24.44 -24.69 -8.35
CA ASP A 112 -24.76 -23.33 -7.86
C ASP A 112 -23.50 -22.47 -7.61
N GLY A 113 -22.31 -23.03 -7.83
CA GLY A 113 -21.02 -22.39 -7.62
C GLY A 113 -20.53 -22.40 -6.17
N ALA A 114 -21.30 -22.95 -5.22
CA ALA A 114 -20.91 -23.01 -3.82
C ALA A 114 -19.71 -23.93 -3.62
N GLU A 115 -18.78 -23.53 -2.73
CA GLU A 115 -17.72 -24.41 -2.25
C GLU A 115 -18.33 -25.45 -1.32
N THR A 116 -18.29 -26.71 -1.72
CA THR A 116 -18.93 -27.84 -1.02
C THR A 116 -17.92 -28.85 -0.50
N GLY A 117 -16.65 -28.66 -0.81
CA GLY A 117 -15.53 -29.43 -0.29
C GLY A 117 -14.24 -28.62 -0.32
N ARG A 118 -13.37 -28.82 0.68
CA ARG A 118 -12.04 -28.22 0.76
C ARG A 118 -11.07 -29.23 1.32
N ARG A 119 -9.87 -29.29 0.75
CA ARG A 119 -8.77 -30.09 1.29
C ARG A 119 -7.45 -29.33 1.15
N GLU A 120 -6.69 -29.37 2.24
CA GLU A 120 -5.31 -28.89 2.28
C GLU A 120 -4.37 -30.04 1.93
N ILE A 121 -3.41 -29.77 1.06
CA ILE A 121 -2.47 -30.75 0.53
C ILE A 121 -1.06 -30.29 0.87
N LEU A 122 -0.34 -31.14 1.59
CA LEU A 122 1.09 -30.98 1.78
C LEU A 122 1.82 -31.32 0.48
N VAL A 123 2.60 -30.37 -0.02
CA VAL A 123 3.56 -30.56 -1.09
C VAL A 123 4.94 -30.67 -0.46
N PRO A 124 5.53 -31.87 -0.41
CA PRO A 124 6.81 -32.06 0.24
C PRO A 124 7.94 -31.32 -0.51
N PRO A 125 9.08 -31.09 0.15
CA PRO A 125 10.30 -30.64 -0.51
C PRO A 125 10.62 -31.53 -1.72
N SER A 126 11.16 -30.91 -2.77
CA SER A 126 11.52 -31.56 -4.03
C SER A 126 12.87 -31.01 -4.51
N THR A 127 13.49 -31.73 -5.43
CA THR A 127 14.62 -31.21 -6.22
C THR A 127 14.17 -30.52 -7.51
N ALA A 128 12.91 -30.72 -7.91
CA ALA A 128 12.32 -30.12 -9.09
C ALA A 128 11.50 -28.88 -8.75
N ASP A 129 11.65 -27.83 -9.57
CA ASP A 129 10.96 -26.54 -9.41
C ASP A 129 9.44 -26.67 -9.54
N SER A 130 8.98 -27.66 -10.31
CA SER A 130 7.56 -27.95 -10.51
C SER A 130 7.25 -29.42 -10.24
N VAL A 131 6.19 -29.68 -9.49
CA VAL A 131 5.71 -31.03 -9.17
C VAL A 131 4.22 -31.15 -9.46
N VAL A 132 3.79 -32.32 -9.95
CA VAL A 132 2.38 -32.61 -10.19
C VAL A 132 1.85 -33.42 -9.01
N ILE A 133 0.71 -33.00 -8.48
CA ILE A 133 0.06 -33.62 -7.32
C ILE A 133 -1.40 -33.90 -7.66
N ASP A 134 -1.84 -35.12 -7.37
CA ASP A 134 -3.23 -35.52 -7.44
C ASP A 134 -3.85 -35.54 -6.05
N ALA A 135 -5.04 -34.95 -5.92
CA ALA A 135 -5.77 -34.86 -4.68
C ALA A 135 -7.26 -35.12 -4.87
N GLU A 136 -7.81 -36.04 -4.08
CA GLU A 136 -9.26 -36.20 -3.98
C GLU A 136 -9.85 -35.26 -2.94
N VAL A 137 -10.98 -34.63 -3.29
CA VAL A 137 -11.74 -33.74 -2.42
C VAL A 137 -13.14 -34.30 -2.26
N LYS A 138 -13.53 -34.57 -1.01
CA LYS A 138 -14.90 -34.93 -0.67
C LYS A 138 -15.77 -33.68 -0.59
N SER A 139 -17.01 -33.80 -1.04
CA SER A 139 -17.97 -32.72 -1.20
C SER A 139 -19.30 -33.10 -0.58
N THR A 140 -19.99 -32.14 0.06
CA THR A 140 -21.32 -32.36 0.67
C THR A 140 -22.47 -32.31 -0.34
N LYS A 141 -22.23 -31.83 -1.55
CA LYS A 141 -23.17 -31.81 -2.69
C LYS A 141 -22.47 -32.36 -3.93
N PRO A 142 -23.21 -32.83 -4.96
CA PRO A 142 -22.64 -33.20 -6.25
C PRO A 142 -21.68 -32.13 -6.81
N PRO A 143 -20.38 -32.43 -6.89
CA PRO A 143 -19.42 -31.50 -7.46
C PRO A 143 -19.53 -31.51 -8.98
N VAL A 144 -19.39 -30.33 -9.59
CA VAL A 144 -19.28 -30.18 -11.05
C VAL A 144 -17.92 -29.62 -11.48
N VAL A 145 -17.19 -29.01 -10.53
CA VAL A 145 -15.85 -28.46 -10.73
C VAL A 145 -14.97 -28.81 -9.53
N GLY A 146 -13.74 -29.24 -9.82
CA GLY A 146 -12.64 -29.24 -8.87
C GLY A 146 -11.64 -28.15 -9.25
N ASP A 147 -11.26 -27.29 -8.31
CA ASP A 147 -10.31 -26.21 -8.56
C ASP A 147 -9.26 -26.07 -7.45
N ILE A 148 -8.28 -25.20 -7.71
CA ILE A 148 -7.29 -24.79 -6.73
C ILE A 148 -7.61 -23.37 -6.27
N TYR A 149 -7.63 -23.16 -4.94
CA TYR A 149 -7.76 -21.82 -4.37
C TYR A 149 -6.43 -21.07 -4.41
N GLY A 150 -5.34 -21.76 -4.03
CA GLY A 150 -3.99 -21.21 -4.03
C GLY A 150 -3.02 -22.10 -3.25
N CYS A 151 -1.73 -21.73 -3.32
CA CYS A 151 -0.67 -22.35 -2.54
C CYS A 151 0.07 -21.31 -1.71
N GLY A 152 0.71 -21.74 -0.63
CA GLY A 152 1.57 -20.94 0.23
C GLY A 152 2.65 -21.79 0.89
N ILE A 153 3.66 -21.13 1.47
CA ILE A 153 4.78 -21.78 2.16
C ILE A 153 4.58 -21.86 3.69
N ASP A 154 3.55 -21.21 4.21
CA ASP A 154 3.16 -21.28 5.63
C ASP A 154 2.43 -22.60 5.93
N VAL A 155 3.19 -23.69 5.97
CA VAL A 155 2.65 -25.04 6.19
C VAL A 155 2.24 -25.22 7.67
N PRO A 156 0.96 -25.48 7.97
CA PRO A 156 0.51 -25.75 9.34
C PRO A 156 1.12 -27.04 9.89
N GLY A 157 1.48 -27.05 11.18
CA GLY A 157 2.16 -28.20 11.80
C GLY A 157 1.35 -29.50 11.88
N TYR A 158 0.05 -29.47 11.59
CA TYR A 158 -0.79 -30.68 11.50
C TYR A 158 -0.71 -31.36 10.12
N LEU A 159 -0.19 -30.69 9.09
CA LEU A 159 0.02 -31.29 7.79
C LEU A 159 1.32 -32.10 7.83
N VAL A 160 1.17 -33.40 8.06
CA VAL A 160 2.26 -34.36 8.03
C VAL A 160 2.22 -35.16 6.73
N ALA A 161 3.40 -35.50 6.21
CA ALA A 161 3.49 -36.45 5.11
C ALA A 161 2.94 -37.80 5.59
N PRO A 162 2.12 -38.48 4.79
CA PRO A 162 1.61 -39.81 5.13
C PRO A 162 2.72 -40.86 5.25
#